data_AF-A0A961T0R5-F1
#
_entry.id   AF-A0A961T0R5-F1
#
_cell.length_a   1.000
_cell.length_b   1.000
_cell.length_c   1.000
_cell.angle_alpha   90.00
_cell.angle_beta   90.00
_cell.angle_gamma   90.00
#
_symmetry.space_group_name_H-M   'P 1'
#
loop_
_entity.id
_entity.type
_entity.pdbx_description
1 polymer ?
#
loop_
_entity_poly.entity_id
_entity_poly.type
_entity_poly.pdbx_seq_one_letter_code
_entity_poly.pdbx_strand_id
1 'polypeptide(L)'
;MNIEKYSDRVKGFIQSAQTMALARGHQQFLPEHILKVLTDDKEGLAGSLIERAGGRLKDTQVGVDAALSAVPTVSGGNGQLVMTQPLARVLDTAEKAAEKAGDSFVTVERLLLALAIEKTAATSAILAKAGVTANGLNQAINEMRKGRTADSSNSEAGYDALKKYARDLTQDARDGKLDPVIGRDEEIRRAIQVLSRRTKNNPVLIGEP
;
A
#
# COMPACT_ATOMS: atom_id res chain seq x y z
N MET A 1 18.81 -9.70 -5.52
CA MET A 1 17.73 -8.70 -5.69
C MET A 1 17.88 -8.10 -7.07
N ASN A 2 16.90 -8.29 -7.95
CA ASN A 2 16.85 -7.56 -9.21
C ASN A 2 15.94 -6.33 -9.02
N ILE A 3 16.54 -5.17 -8.75
CA ILE A 3 15.78 -3.97 -8.39
C ILE A 3 14.82 -3.52 -9.49
N GLU A 4 15.07 -3.88 -10.75
CA GLU A 4 14.20 -3.54 -11.88
C GLU A 4 12.87 -4.29 -11.87
N LYS A 5 12.76 -5.39 -11.13
CA LYS A 5 11.49 -6.09 -10.91
C LYS A 5 10.57 -5.39 -9.90
N TYR A 6 10.98 -4.29 -9.29
CA TYR A 6 10.21 -3.62 -8.24
C TYR A 6 9.50 -2.39 -8.80
N SER A 7 8.29 -2.13 -8.31
CA SER A 7 7.57 -0.90 -8.65
C SER A 7 8.32 0.34 -8.15
N ASP A 8 8.01 1.49 -8.73
CA ASP A 8 8.66 2.76 -8.35
C ASP A 8 8.36 3.12 -6.89
N ARG A 9 7.16 2.75 -6.43
CA ARG A 9 6.75 2.95 -5.03
C ARG A 9 7.53 2.06 -4.08
N VAL A 10 7.75 0.79 -4.42
CA VAL A 10 8.57 -0.11 -3.59
C VAL A 10 10.04 0.32 -3.57
N LYS A 11 10.60 0.74 -4.72
CA LYS A 11 11.96 1.31 -4.80
C LYS A 11 12.10 2.50 -3.83
N GLY A 12 11.11 3.41 -3.83
CA GLY A 12 11.06 4.54 -2.89
C GLY A 12 10.99 4.13 -1.42
N PHE A 13 10.24 3.07 -1.09
CA PHE A 13 10.17 2.54 0.27
C PHE A 13 11.47 1.90 0.74
N ILE A 14 12.14 1.12 -0.12
CA ILE A 14 13.44 0.52 0.20
C ILE A 14 14.47 1.62 0.48
N GLN A 15 14.51 2.65 -0.36
CA GLN A 15 15.41 3.80 -0.16
C GLN A 15 15.10 4.53 1.15
N SER A 16 13.83 4.81 1.43
CA SER A 16 13.41 5.47 2.67
C SER A 16 13.76 4.65 3.91
N ALA A 17 13.62 3.32 3.84
CA ALA A 17 13.97 2.40 4.92
C ALA A 17 15.48 2.34 5.16
N GLN A 18 16.30 2.41 4.10
CA GLN A 18 17.76 2.52 4.21
C GLN A 18 18.17 3.85 4.88
N THR A 19 17.59 4.97 4.45
CA THR A 19 17.83 6.29 5.07
C THR A 19 17.43 6.28 6.55
N MET A 20 16.31 5.66 6.89
CA MET A 20 15.87 5.51 8.29
C MET A 20 16.85 4.67 9.12
N ALA A 21 17.32 3.55 8.58
CA ALA A 21 18.28 2.68 9.27
C ALA A 21 19.58 3.44 9.59
N LEU A 22 20.10 4.19 8.61
CA LEU A 22 21.27 5.06 8.79
C LEU A 22 21.03 6.17 9.82
N ALA A 23 19.87 6.84 9.75
CA ALA A 23 19.51 7.90 10.70
C ALA A 23 19.37 7.40 12.14
N ARG A 24 18.95 6.13 12.34
CA ARG A 24 18.91 5.48 13.65
C ARG A 24 20.25 4.88 14.09
N GLY A 25 21.31 4.99 13.27
CA GLY A 25 22.63 4.44 13.59
C GLY A 25 22.68 2.91 13.54
N HIS A 26 21.77 2.27 12.80
CA HIS A 26 21.77 0.82 12.61
C HIS A 26 22.73 0.43 11.48
N GLN A 27 23.63 -0.51 11.73
CA GLN A 27 24.57 -1.03 10.71
C GLN A 27 23.96 -2.13 9.83
N GLN A 28 22.86 -2.73 10.28
CA GLN A 28 22.18 -3.82 9.61
C GLN A 28 20.86 -3.34 9.01
N PHE A 29 20.65 -3.62 7.72
CA PHE A 29 19.37 -3.39 7.06
C PHE A 29 18.46 -4.60 7.27
N LEU A 30 17.53 -4.40 8.18
CA LEU A 30 16.58 -5.41 8.65
C LEU A 30 15.18 -5.23 8.02
N PRO A 31 14.37 -6.30 7.90
CA PRO A 31 12.98 -6.24 7.41
C PRO A 31 12.08 -5.25 8.17
N GLU A 32 12.34 -5.04 9.44
CA GLU A 32 11.60 -4.16 10.35
C GLU A 32 11.66 -2.71 9.89
N HIS A 33 12.77 -2.27 9.26
CA HIS A 33 12.85 -0.94 8.67
C HIS A 33 11.86 -0.76 7.52
N ILE A 34 11.72 -1.78 6.67
CA ILE A 34 10.76 -1.74 5.57
C ILE A 34 9.35 -1.71 6.14
N LEU A 35 9.03 -2.60 7.08
CA LEU A 35 7.70 -2.62 7.70
C LEU A 35 7.36 -1.26 8.34
N LYS A 36 8.33 -0.63 9.03
CA LYS A 36 8.14 0.69 9.66
C LYS A 36 7.78 1.76 8.64
N VAL A 37 8.53 1.89 7.55
CA VAL A 37 8.22 2.90 6.52
C VAL A 37 6.88 2.60 5.84
N LEU A 38 6.57 1.33 5.59
CA LEU A 38 5.27 0.94 5.02
C LEU A 38 4.10 1.33 5.93
N THR A 39 4.22 1.14 7.24
CA THR A 39 3.15 1.47 8.20
C THR A 39 3.06 2.96 8.53
N ASP A 40 4.12 3.72 8.31
CA ASP A 40 4.17 5.17 8.53
C ASP A 40 3.82 5.98 7.26
N ASP A 41 3.63 5.30 6.13
CA ASP A 41 3.30 5.92 4.85
C ASP A 41 1.98 6.71 4.93
N LYS A 42 2.05 7.98 4.56
CA LYS A 42 0.89 8.90 4.52
C LYS A 42 -0.12 8.52 3.44
N GLU A 43 0.32 7.86 2.38
CA GLU A 43 -0.60 7.35 1.35
C GLU A 43 -1.37 6.10 1.84
N GLY A 44 -0.97 5.47 2.95
CA GLY A 44 -1.82 4.59 3.75
C GLY A 44 -2.20 3.24 3.13
N LEU A 45 -1.58 2.83 2.01
CA LEU A 45 -1.92 1.57 1.32
C LEU A 45 -1.72 0.34 2.21
N ALA A 46 -0.53 0.23 2.81
CA ALA A 46 -0.19 -0.89 3.70
C ALA A 46 -1.06 -0.89 4.97
N GLY A 47 -1.34 0.30 5.53
CA GLY A 47 -2.22 0.45 6.69
C GLY A 47 -3.66 -0.02 6.41
N SER A 48 -4.23 0.45 5.31
CA SER A 48 -5.57 0.02 4.83
C SER A 48 -5.63 -1.50 4.60
N LEU A 49 -4.57 -2.10 4.06
CA LEU A 49 -4.49 -3.55 3.88
C LEU A 49 -4.41 -4.33 5.19
N ILE A 50 -3.62 -3.84 6.16
CA ILE A 50 -3.53 -4.43 7.50
C ILE A 50 -4.91 -4.44 8.17
N GLU A 51 -5.63 -3.31 8.12
CA GLU A 51 -6.96 -3.18 8.71
C GLU A 51 -7.99 -4.08 8.02
N ARG A 52 -8.00 -4.11 6.68
CA ARG A 52 -8.89 -5.00 5.90
C ARG A 52 -8.61 -6.48 6.15
N ALA A 53 -7.37 -6.84 6.44
CA ALA A 53 -6.99 -8.21 6.80
C ALA A 53 -7.41 -8.60 8.23
N GLY A 54 -8.09 -7.71 8.97
CA GLY A 54 -8.51 -7.90 10.37
C GLY A 54 -7.42 -7.55 11.39
N GLY A 55 -6.31 -6.97 10.95
CA GLY A 55 -5.21 -6.54 11.80
C GLY A 55 -5.40 -5.13 12.37
N ARG A 56 -4.59 -4.81 13.39
CA ARG A 56 -4.56 -3.50 14.04
C ARG A 56 -3.29 -2.76 13.66
N LEU A 57 -3.41 -1.72 12.82
CA LEU A 57 -2.28 -0.92 12.35
C LEU A 57 -1.45 -0.34 13.51
N LYS A 58 -2.10 0.19 14.54
CA LYS A 58 -1.43 0.76 15.72
C LYS A 58 -0.57 -0.27 16.45
N ASP A 59 -1.05 -1.50 16.60
CA ASP A 59 -0.30 -2.56 17.27
C ASP A 59 0.91 -2.99 16.44
N THR A 60 0.77 -3.02 15.11
CA THR A 60 1.89 -3.24 14.19
C THR A 60 2.95 -2.14 14.34
N GLN A 61 2.55 -0.86 14.37
CA GLN A 61 3.44 0.28 14.54
C GLN A 61 4.20 0.21 15.88
N VAL A 62 3.49 -0.06 16.99
CA VAL A 62 4.10 -0.22 18.30
C VAL A 62 5.08 -1.40 18.32
N GLY A 63 4.69 -2.53 17.73
CA GLY A 63 5.53 -3.72 17.68
C GLY A 63 6.80 -3.54 16.85
N VAL A 64 6.72 -2.86 15.71
CA VAL A 64 7.89 -2.58 14.87
C VAL A 64 8.79 -1.52 15.49
N ASP A 65 8.24 -0.50 16.14
CA ASP A 65 9.05 0.49 16.86
C ASP A 65 9.81 -0.15 18.02
N ALA A 66 9.16 -1.02 18.80
CA ALA A 66 9.82 -1.78 19.87
C ALA A 66 10.95 -2.68 19.34
N ALA A 67 10.72 -3.37 18.22
CA ALA A 67 11.74 -4.21 17.58
C ALA A 67 12.94 -3.38 17.08
N LEU A 68 12.67 -2.23 16.44
CA LEU A 68 13.73 -1.33 15.97
C LEU A 68 14.50 -0.67 17.11
N SER A 69 13.85 -0.33 18.22
CA SER A 69 14.53 0.23 19.40
C SER A 69 15.43 -0.78 20.12
N ALA A 70 15.22 -2.08 19.91
CA ALA A 70 16.09 -3.14 20.45
C ALA A 70 17.33 -3.40 19.58
N VAL A 71 17.42 -2.81 18.39
CA VAL A 71 18.57 -3.00 17.49
C VAL A 71 19.77 -2.21 18.04
N PRO A 72 20.98 -2.82 18.08
CA PRO A 72 22.18 -2.11 18.50
C PRO A 72 22.50 -0.90 17.61
N THR A 73 22.72 0.25 18.23
CA THR A 73 23.10 1.50 17.56
C THR A 73 24.62 1.71 17.66
N VAL A 74 25.25 2.15 16.57
CA VAL A 74 26.68 2.49 16.57
C VAL A 74 26.86 3.98 16.30
N SER A 75 27.62 4.64 17.18
CA SER A 75 28.03 6.05 17.02
C SER A 75 29.45 6.15 16.47
N GLY A 76 29.67 6.94 15.43
CA GLY A 76 31.01 7.30 14.93
C GLY A 76 31.65 6.34 13.93
N GLY A 77 30.91 5.39 13.36
CA GLY A 77 31.42 4.49 12.33
C GLY A 77 31.02 4.92 10.91
N ASN A 78 31.97 4.90 9.97
CA ASN A 78 31.70 4.93 8.51
C ASN A 78 31.11 3.59 8.00
N GLY A 79 30.31 2.91 8.84
CA GLY A 79 29.83 1.57 8.59
C GLY A 79 28.87 1.56 7.41
N GLN A 80 29.23 0.81 6.37
CA GLN A 80 28.33 0.55 5.25
C GLN A 80 27.13 -0.26 5.77
N LEU A 81 25.92 0.17 5.43
CA LEU A 81 24.70 -0.52 5.80
C LEU A 81 24.65 -1.89 5.08
N VAL A 82 24.62 -2.99 5.84
CA VAL A 82 24.65 -4.36 5.28
C VAL A 82 23.25 -4.97 5.30
N MET A 83 22.79 -5.49 4.16
CA MET A 83 21.54 -6.23 4.07
C MET A 83 21.63 -7.57 4.82
N THR A 84 20.64 -7.82 5.68
CA THR A 84 20.58 -9.05 6.46
C THR A 84 19.97 -10.22 5.67
N GLN A 85 20.31 -11.45 6.05
CA GLN A 85 19.76 -12.65 5.41
C GLN A 85 18.22 -12.74 5.50
N PRO A 86 17.56 -12.43 6.63
CA PRO A 86 16.09 -12.41 6.68
C PRO A 86 15.49 -11.43 5.68
N LEU A 87 16.10 -10.25 5.49
CA LEU A 87 15.63 -9.29 4.49
C LEU A 87 15.81 -9.82 3.06
N ALA A 88 16.92 -10.48 2.75
CA ALA A 88 17.10 -11.12 1.46
C ALA A 88 16.02 -12.16 1.15
N ARG A 89 15.60 -12.94 2.16
CA ARG A 89 14.51 -13.93 2.03
C ARG A 89 13.13 -13.30 1.87
N VAL A 90 12.85 -12.20 2.56
CA VAL A 90 11.61 -11.42 2.37
C VAL A 90 11.50 -10.95 0.92
N LEU A 91 12.58 -10.39 0.37
CA LEU A 91 12.59 -9.87 -1.01
C LEU A 91 12.40 -11.00 -2.04
N ASP A 92 13.08 -12.13 -1.87
CA ASP A 92 12.89 -13.33 -2.70
C ASP A 92 11.45 -13.87 -2.61
N THR A 93 10.86 -13.87 -1.41
CA THR A 93 9.46 -14.27 -1.20
C THR A 93 8.49 -13.31 -1.88
N ALA A 94 8.79 -12.00 -1.87
CA ALA A 94 7.98 -11.00 -2.55
C ALA A 94 8.02 -11.18 -4.08
N GLU A 95 9.20 -11.44 -4.66
CA GLU A 95 9.37 -11.76 -6.08
C GLU A 95 8.55 -13.00 -6.46
N LYS A 96 8.65 -14.09 -5.69
CA LYS A 96 7.86 -15.31 -5.92
C LYS A 96 6.35 -15.09 -5.78
N ALA A 97 5.93 -14.27 -4.82
CA ALA A 97 4.52 -13.95 -4.63
C ALA A 97 3.95 -13.13 -5.78
N ALA A 98 4.73 -12.20 -6.33
CA ALA A 98 4.37 -11.43 -7.52
C ALA A 98 4.26 -12.33 -8.76
N GLU A 99 5.27 -13.18 -9.02
CA GLU A 99 5.28 -14.11 -10.14
C GLU A 99 4.08 -15.08 -10.09
N LYS A 100 3.77 -15.63 -8.91
CA LYS A 100 2.60 -16.51 -8.72
C LYS A 100 1.28 -15.80 -8.98
N ALA A 101 1.22 -14.49 -8.78
CA ALA A 101 0.03 -13.68 -9.05
C ALA A 101 -0.06 -13.20 -10.51
N GLY A 102 0.94 -13.49 -11.34
CA GLY A 102 1.02 -13.00 -12.72
C GLY A 102 1.46 -11.55 -12.83
N ASP A 103 2.13 -11.02 -11.79
CA ASP A 103 2.62 -9.64 -11.79
C ASP A 103 3.98 -9.52 -12.48
N SER A 104 4.12 -8.49 -13.31
CA SER A 104 5.43 -8.14 -13.91
C SER A 104 6.34 -7.41 -12.94
N PHE A 105 5.76 -6.75 -11.92
CA PHE A 105 6.49 -5.99 -10.90
C PHE A 105 6.05 -6.37 -9.47
N VAL A 106 7.01 -6.39 -8.55
CA VAL A 106 6.76 -6.51 -7.11
C VAL A 106 6.20 -5.18 -6.59
N THR A 107 4.95 -5.22 -6.17
CA THR A 107 4.21 -4.10 -5.59
C THR A 107 4.29 -4.07 -4.07
N VAL A 108 3.86 -2.95 -3.46
CA VAL A 108 3.87 -2.72 -2.01
C VAL A 108 3.07 -3.80 -1.29
N GLU A 109 1.93 -4.20 -1.83
CA GLU A 109 1.12 -5.22 -1.19
C GLU A 109 1.74 -6.63 -1.24
N ARG A 110 2.50 -6.94 -2.29
CA ARG A 110 3.27 -8.20 -2.38
C ARG A 110 4.44 -8.22 -1.41
N LEU A 111 5.12 -7.09 -1.25
CA LEU A 111 6.17 -6.92 -0.24
C LEU A 111 5.62 -7.05 1.18
N LEU A 112 4.48 -6.43 1.48
CA LEU A 112 3.80 -6.56 2.78
C LEU A 112 3.39 -8.01 3.06
N LEU A 113 2.87 -8.71 2.04
CA LEU A 113 2.53 -10.13 2.15
C LEU A 113 3.77 -10.98 2.46
N ALA A 114 4.90 -10.72 1.80
CA ALA A 114 6.15 -11.42 2.06
C ALA A 114 6.67 -11.20 3.49
N LEU A 115 6.57 -9.97 4.02
CA LEU A 115 6.90 -9.66 5.41
C LEU A 115 6.05 -10.42 6.44
N ALA A 116 4.82 -10.78 6.07
CA ALA A 116 3.93 -11.60 6.89
C ALA A 116 4.22 -13.11 6.79
N ILE A 117 4.75 -13.58 5.65
CA ILE A 117 5.03 -14.99 5.38
C ILE A 117 6.39 -15.44 5.96
N GLU A 118 7.41 -14.60 5.81
CA GLU A 118 8.80 -14.98 6.12
C GLU A 118 9.06 -15.02 7.63
N LYS A 119 9.02 -16.23 8.20
CA LYS A 119 9.16 -16.46 9.64
C LYS A 119 10.54 -16.16 10.21
N THR A 120 11.56 -16.04 9.36
CA THR A 120 12.90 -15.64 9.82
C THR A 120 13.01 -14.16 10.15
N ALA A 121 12.05 -13.34 9.72
CA ALA A 121 11.95 -11.93 10.07
C ALA A 121 11.01 -11.73 11.27
N ALA A 122 11.35 -10.82 12.20
CA ALA A 122 10.47 -10.55 13.34
C ALA A 122 9.17 -9.85 12.91
N THR A 123 9.15 -9.26 11.71
CA THR A 123 7.97 -8.66 11.06
C THR A 123 6.79 -9.62 10.98
N SER A 124 7.03 -10.90 10.71
CA SER A 124 5.98 -11.92 10.64
C SER A 124 5.28 -12.09 11.99
N ALA A 125 6.05 -12.14 13.08
CA ALA A 125 5.53 -12.26 14.43
C ALA A 125 4.84 -10.98 14.90
N ILE A 126 5.35 -9.80 14.52
CA ILE A 126 4.72 -8.50 14.81
C ILE A 126 3.34 -8.42 14.14
N LEU A 127 3.28 -8.73 12.84
CA LEU A 127 2.03 -8.73 12.07
C LEU A 127 1.03 -9.76 12.63
N ALA A 128 1.49 -10.96 12.97
CA ALA A 128 0.64 -11.99 13.60
C ALA A 128 0.06 -11.54 14.95
N LYS A 129 0.87 -10.92 15.82
CA LYS A 129 0.40 -10.36 17.10
C LYS A 129 -0.62 -9.23 16.92
N ALA A 130 -0.47 -8.45 15.84
CA ALA A 130 -1.44 -7.42 15.46
C ALA A 130 -2.73 -7.98 14.86
N GLY A 131 -2.83 -9.30 14.63
CA GLY A 131 -4.01 -9.96 14.06
C GLY A 131 -3.94 -10.20 12.56
N VAL A 132 -2.84 -9.84 11.90
CA VAL A 132 -2.66 -10.05 10.46
C VAL A 132 -2.24 -11.48 10.19
N THR A 133 -2.99 -12.19 9.35
CA THR A 133 -2.59 -13.50 8.81
C THR A 133 -2.23 -13.38 7.35
N ALA A 134 -1.28 -14.20 6.87
CA ALA A 134 -0.91 -14.21 5.45
C ALA A 134 -2.11 -14.48 4.53
N ASN A 135 -3.03 -15.36 4.94
CA ASN A 135 -4.25 -15.67 4.20
C ASN A 135 -5.22 -14.48 4.17
N GLY A 136 -5.50 -13.86 5.31
CA GLY A 136 -6.38 -12.68 5.38
C GLY A 136 -5.81 -11.50 4.59
N LEU A 137 -4.50 -11.30 4.66
CA LEU A 137 -3.82 -10.28 3.87
C LEU A 137 -3.90 -10.56 2.37
N ASN A 138 -3.67 -11.80 1.94
CA ASN A 138 -3.80 -12.16 0.52
C ASN A 138 -5.24 -12.01 0.00
N GLN A 139 -6.25 -12.30 0.83
CA GLN A 139 -7.65 -12.02 0.50
C GLN A 139 -7.91 -10.52 0.33
N ALA A 140 -7.51 -9.70 1.29
CA ALA A 140 -7.65 -8.24 1.21
C ALA A 140 -6.95 -7.64 -0.02
N ILE A 141 -5.79 -8.19 -0.39
CA ILE A 141 -5.06 -7.84 -1.62
C ILE A 141 -5.88 -8.16 -2.86
N ASN A 142 -6.40 -9.39 -2.96
CA ASN A 142 -7.18 -9.82 -4.12
C ASN A 142 -8.46 -8.97 -4.28
N GLU A 143 -9.13 -8.64 -3.18
CA GLU A 143 -10.30 -7.76 -3.17
C GLU A 143 -9.99 -6.33 -3.63
N MET A 144 -8.87 -5.78 -3.18
CA MET A 144 -8.43 -4.45 -3.60
C MET A 144 -8.12 -4.42 -5.11
N ARG A 145 -7.43 -5.46 -5.59
CA ARG A 145 -6.95 -5.53 -6.97
C ARG A 145 -8.04 -5.89 -7.98
N LYS A 146 -9.10 -6.58 -7.54
CA LYS A 146 -10.24 -6.98 -8.41
C LYS A 146 -9.78 -7.66 -9.71
N GLY A 147 -8.74 -8.49 -9.63
CA GLY A 147 -8.15 -9.19 -10.77
C GLY A 147 -7.18 -8.38 -11.64
N ARG A 148 -6.85 -7.13 -11.28
CA ARG A 148 -5.82 -6.34 -11.99
C ARG A 148 -4.42 -6.84 -11.67
N THR A 149 -3.59 -6.99 -12.70
CA THR A 149 -2.16 -7.33 -12.65
C THR A 149 -1.28 -6.06 -12.60
N ALA A 150 -0.06 -6.18 -12.06
CA ALA A 150 0.91 -5.09 -12.03
C ALA A 150 1.84 -5.19 -13.24
N ASP A 151 1.40 -4.65 -14.39
CA ASP A 151 2.10 -4.78 -15.68
C ASP A 151 3.05 -3.61 -15.97
N SER A 152 3.05 -2.58 -15.13
CA SER A 152 3.95 -1.42 -15.21
C SER A 152 4.53 -1.04 -13.85
N SER A 153 5.68 -0.36 -13.83
CA SER A 153 6.35 0.09 -12.60
C SER A 153 5.51 1.05 -11.75
N ASN A 154 4.53 1.73 -12.35
CA ASN A 154 3.66 2.70 -11.71
C ASN A 154 2.20 2.22 -11.54
N SER A 155 1.95 0.91 -11.65
CA SER A 155 0.59 0.33 -11.58
C SER A 155 -0.14 0.67 -10.28
N GLU A 156 0.61 0.99 -9.21
CA GLU A 156 0.06 1.30 -7.89
C GLU A 156 -0.51 2.71 -7.75
N ALA A 157 -0.05 3.67 -8.57
CA ALA A 157 -0.54 5.05 -8.52
C ALA A 157 -2.03 5.18 -8.88
N GLY A 158 -2.55 4.24 -9.65
CA GLY A 158 -3.97 4.21 -10.04
C GLY A 158 -4.92 3.75 -8.95
N TYR A 159 -4.43 3.14 -7.85
CA TYR A 159 -5.31 2.57 -6.83
C TYR A 159 -5.93 3.63 -5.89
N ASP A 160 -5.23 4.75 -5.62
CA ASP A 160 -5.70 5.80 -4.70
C ASP A 160 -5.87 7.18 -5.35
N ALA A 161 -5.72 7.27 -6.68
CA ALA A 161 -5.89 8.52 -7.43
C ALA A 161 -7.26 9.19 -7.18
N LEU A 162 -8.32 8.39 -7.01
CA LEU A 162 -9.65 8.90 -6.70
C LEU A 162 -9.74 9.53 -5.31
N LYS A 163 -9.05 9.00 -4.29
CA LYS A 163 -9.04 9.65 -2.96
C LYS A 163 -8.19 10.90 -2.94
N LYS A 164 -7.07 10.91 -3.69
CA LYS A 164 -6.10 12.01 -3.67
C LYS A 164 -6.56 13.22 -4.48
N TYR A 165 -7.21 12.99 -5.62
CA TYR A 165 -7.52 14.04 -6.59
C TYR A 165 -9.02 14.19 -6.87
N ALA A 166 -9.87 13.33 -6.32
CA ALA A 166 -11.31 13.44 -6.48
C ALA A 166 -12.02 13.50 -5.12
N ARG A 167 -13.28 13.92 -5.17
CA ARG A 167 -14.21 13.94 -4.04
C ARG A 167 -15.33 12.96 -4.36
N ASP A 168 -15.62 12.04 -3.43
CA ASP A 168 -16.71 11.08 -3.62
C ASP A 168 -18.06 11.71 -3.27
N LEU A 169 -18.73 12.25 -4.29
CA LEU A 169 -20.05 12.86 -4.14
C LEU A 169 -21.14 11.82 -3.80
N THR A 170 -20.93 10.54 -4.08
CA THR A 170 -21.92 9.50 -3.74
C THR A 170 -21.93 9.20 -2.25
N GLN A 171 -20.76 9.18 -1.63
CA GLN A 171 -20.65 9.03 -0.18
C GLN A 171 -21.16 10.29 0.53
N ASP A 172 -20.83 11.49 0.05
CA ASP A 172 -21.35 12.74 0.62
C ASP A 172 -22.88 12.83 0.56
N ALA A 173 -23.50 12.33 -0.53
CA ALA A 173 -24.95 12.24 -0.63
C ALA A 173 -25.55 11.30 0.44
N ARG A 174 -24.93 10.14 0.68
CA ARG A 174 -25.36 9.19 1.73
C ARG A 174 -25.20 9.75 3.13
N ASP A 175 -24.14 10.51 3.36
CA ASP A 175 -23.87 11.18 4.63
C ASP A 175 -24.77 12.42 4.85
N GLY A 176 -25.61 12.79 3.88
CA GLY A 176 -26.47 13.98 3.96
C GLY A 176 -25.71 15.31 3.89
N LYS A 177 -24.49 15.31 3.37
CA LYS A 177 -23.62 16.50 3.24
C LYS A 177 -23.90 17.33 1.99
N LEU A 178 -24.78 16.86 1.10
CA LEU A 178 -25.17 17.56 -0.11
C LEU A 178 -26.55 18.18 0.07
N ASP A 179 -26.67 19.47 -0.23
CA ASP A 179 -27.96 20.15 -0.27
C ASP A 179 -28.80 19.68 -1.47
N PRO A 180 -30.13 19.64 -1.32
CA PRO A 180 -31.02 19.26 -2.43
C PRO A 180 -30.94 20.28 -3.57
N VAL A 181 -30.80 19.79 -4.79
CA VAL A 181 -30.81 20.62 -6.00
C VAL A 181 -32.27 20.91 -6.39
N ILE A 182 -32.62 22.19 -6.49
CA ILE A 182 -34.00 22.64 -6.79
C ILE A 182 -34.08 23.09 -8.26
N GLY A 183 -35.10 22.62 -8.98
CA GLY A 183 -35.47 23.13 -10.31
C GLY A 183 -34.58 22.68 -11.47
N ARG A 184 -33.77 21.62 -11.29
CA ARG A 184 -32.91 21.04 -12.33
C ARG A 184 -33.23 19.58 -12.67
N ASP A 185 -34.49 19.19 -12.48
CA ASP A 185 -34.95 17.81 -12.67
C ASP A 185 -34.77 17.32 -14.12
N GLU A 186 -35.01 18.17 -15.11
CA GLU A 186 -34.88 17.81 -16.52
C GLU A 186 -33.43 17.60 -16.93
N GLU A 187 -32.50 18.46 -16.49
CA GLU A 187 -31.07 18.33 -16.75
C GLU A 187 -30.49 17.08 -16.10
N ILE A 188 -30.85 16.82 -14.84
CA ILE A 188 -30.44 15.61 -14.12
C ILE A 188 -30.96 14.36 -14.86
N ARG A 189 -32.24 14.35 -15.24
CA ARG A 189 -32.82 13.23 -15.98
C ARG A 189 -32.13 13.03 -17.33
N ARG A 190 -31.81 14.11 -18.04
CA ARG A 190 -31.10 14.04 -19.32
C ARG A 190 -29.67 13.51 -19.17
N ALA A 191 -28.95 13.93 -18.13
CA ALA A 191 -27.61 13.42 -17.84
C ALA A 191 -27.63 11.92 -17.55
N ILE A 192 -28.57 11.45 -16.71
CA ILE A 192 -28.76 10.02 -16.40
C ILE A 192 -29.09 9.22 -17.67
N GLN A 193 -29.97 9.76 -18.53
CA GLN A 193 -30.32 9.12 -19.80
C GLN A 193 -29.11 8.95 -20.72
N VAL A 194 -28.20 9.92 -20.78
CA VAL A 194 -26.97 9.82 -21.57
C VAL A 194 -26.01 8.80 -20.96
N LEU A 195 -25.78 8.84 -19.65
CA LEU A 195 -24.92 7.89 -18.92
C LEU A 195 -25.35 6.44 -19.11
N SER A 196 -26.66 6.20 -19.26
CA SER A 196 -27.24 4.86 -19.41
C SER A 196 -27.13 4.28 -20.83
N ARG A 197 -26.58 5.02 -21.81
CA ARG A 197 -26.43 4.55 -23.20
C ARG A 197 -25.25 3.58 -23.32
N ARG A 198 -25.31 2.69 -24.33
CA ARG A 198 -24.18 1.81 -24.69
C ARG A 198 -23.10 2.52 -25.52
N THR A 199 -23.48 3.53 -26.29
CA THR A 199 -22.55 4.35 -27.10
C THR A 199 -22.84 5.82 -26.85
N LYS A 200 -21.79 6.66 -26.93
CA LYS A 200 -21.87 8.11 -26.60
C LYS A 200 -22.47 8.35 -25.21
N ASN A 201 -21.91 7.67 -24.21
CA ASN A 201 -22.39 7.64 -22.82
C ASN A 201 -21.76 8.69 -21.90
N ASN A 202 -20.96 9.61 -22.46
CA ASN A 202 -20.32 10.68 -21.70
C ASN A 202 -21.13 11.98 -21.86
N PRO A 203 -21.89 12.42 -20.83
CA PRO A 203 -22.62 13.68 -20.88
C PRO A 203 -21.66 14.88 -20.84
N VAL A 204 -22.02 15.94 -21.54
CA VAL A 204 -21.34 17.24 -21.47
C VAL A 204 -22.40 18.28 -21.13
N LEU A 205 -22.24 18.95 -19.99
CA LEU A 205 -23.09 20.05 -19.58
C LEU A 205 -22.54 21.34 -20.20
N ILE A 206 -23.41 22.11 -20.85
CA ILE A 206 -23.06 23.37 -21.52
C ILE A 206 -23.88 24.48 -20.87
N GLY A 207 -23.23 25.56 -20.50
CA GLY A 207 -23.83 26.73 -19.86
C GLY A 207 -22.76 27.65 -19.30
N GLU A 208 -23.16 28.86 -18.88
CA GLU A 208 -22.28 29.73 -18.09
C GLU A 208 -22.07 29.15 -16.68
N PRO A 209 -20.87 29.32 -16.07
CA PRO A 209 -20.55 28.81 -14.73
C PRO A 209 -21.42 29.39 -13.61
#